data_AF-A0A7J7XQ11-F1
#
_entry.id   AF-A0A7J7XQ11-F1
#
_cell.length_a   1.000
_cell.length_b   1.000
_cell.length_c   1.000
_cell.angle_alpha   90.00
_cell.angle_beta   90.00
_cell.angle_gamma   90.00
#
_symmetry.space_group_name_H-M   'P 1'
#
loop_
_entity.id
_entity.type
_entity.pdbx_description
1 polymer ?
#
loop_
_entity_poly.entity_id
_entity_poly.type
_entity_poly.pdbx_seq_one_letter_code
_entity_poly.pdbx_strand_id
1 'polypeptide(L)'
;MEPGLARRGRGRQCGERSARSRGRRARKAAGEVKLDEEEERRKRRREKNKVAAARCRNKKKERTEFLQRESERLELMNAELKTQIEELKQERQQLILMLNRHRPTCIVRTDSVKTPESEGNPLLEQLEKK
;
A
#
# COMPACT_ATOMS: atom_id res chain seq x y z
N MET A 1 -3.19 -30.29 11.75
CA MET A 1 -2.29 -29.59 12.69
C MET A 1 -2.44 -28.10 12.35
N GLU A 2 -3.38 -27.35 12.92
CA GLU A 2 -3.59 -26.98 14.33
C GLU A 2 -5.11 -26.87 14.66
N PRO A 3 -5.53 -27.02 15.92
CA PRO A 3 -6.91 -27.29 16.33
C PRO A 3 -7.71 -26.02 16.69
N GLY A 4 -9.04 -26.12 16.51
CA GLY A 4 -10.00 -25.06 16.80
C GLY A 4 -10.14 -24.71 18.29
N LEU A 5 -10.22 -23.41 18.57
CA LEU A 5 -10.48 -22.88 19.91
C LEU A 5 -11.99 -22.77 20.17
N ALA A 6 -12.50 -23.72 20.94
CA ALA A 6 -13.87 -23.73 21.45
C ALA A 6 -14.13 -22.53 22.39
N ARG A 7 -15.09 -21.67 22.02
CA ARG A 7 -15.62 -20.63 22.92
C ARG A 7 -16.66 -21.24 23.85
N ARG A 8 -16.29 -21.44 25.11
CA ARG A 8 -17.19 -21.89 26.18
C ARG A 8 -18.31 -20.86 26.40
N GLY A 9 -19.54 -21.25 26.07
CA GLY A 9 -20.75 -20.52 26.41
C GLY A 9 -20.97 -20.55 27.94
N ARG A 10 -21.01 -19.37 28.57
CA ARG A 10 -21.46 -19.24 29.96
C ARG A 10 -22.98 -19.12 29.96
N GLY A 11 -23.62 -20.14 30.52
CA GLY A 11 -25.06 -20.22 30.70
C GLY A 11 -25.61 -19.03 31.48
N ARG A 12 -26.72 -18.47 30.98
CA ARG A 12 -27.55 -17.54 31.74
C ARG A 12 -28.53 -18.38 32.57
N GLN A 13 -28.38 -18.34 33.89
CA GLN A 13 -29.44 -18.81 34.79
C GLN A 13 -30.57 -17.78 34.80
N CYS A 14 -31.75 -18.21 34.37
CA CYS A 14 -33.00 -17.50 34.55
C CYS A 14 -33.46 -17.71 36.00
N GLY A 15 -33.43 -16.64 36.80
CA GLY A 15 -34.09 -16.61 38.12
C GLY A 15 -35.50 -16.04 37.99
N GLU A 16 -36.48 -16.87 38.31
CA GLU A 16 -37.91 -16.55 38.38
C GLU A 16 -38.18 -15.42 39.38
N ARG A 17 -39.10 -14.49 39.06
CA ARG A 17 -39.77 -13.65 40.08
C ARG A 17 -41.23 -13.38 39.71
N SER A 18 -42.10 -13.99 40.49
CA SER A 18 -43.53 -13.70 40.56
C SER A 18 -43.81 -12.41 41.36
N ALA A 19 -45.02 -11.87 41.18
CA ALA A 19 -45.70 -10.77 41.87
C ALA A 19 -45.25 -9.32 41.58
N ARG A 20 -46.12 -8.56 40.90
CA ARG A 20 -46.67 -7.23 41.29
C ARG A 20 -47.33 -6.55 40.09
N SER A 21 -48.66 -6.68 39.97
CA SER A 21 -49.47 -6.22 38.84
C SER A 21 -49.87 -4.74 38.87
N ARG A 22 -49.75 -4.02 40.01
CA ARG A 22 -50.15 -2.59 40.12
C ARG A 22 -49.00 -1.58 40.04
N GLY A 23 -47.77 -1.98 40.39
CA GLY A 23 -46.55 -1.14 40.26
C GLY A 23 -45.80 -1.29 38.94
N ARG A 24 -46.35 -2.07 37.99
CA ARG A 24 -45.76 -2.31 36.66
C ARG A 24 -46.00 -1.15 35.71
N ARG A 25 -47.17 -0.51 35.69
CA ARG A 25 -47.48 0.56 34.70
C ARG A 25 -46.60 1.81 34.86
N ALA A 26 -46.40 2.30 36.09
CA ALA A 26 -45.53 3.46 36.33
C ALA A 26 -44.04 3.16 36.10
N ARG A 27 -43.56 1.95 36.46
CA ARG A 27 -42.20 1.49 36.13
C ARG A 27 -41.99 1.19 34.65
N LYS A 28 -43.07 0.80 33.95
CA LYS A 28 -43.06 0.54 32.51
C LYS A 28 -43.01 1.85 31.73
N ALA A 29 -43.81 2.86 32.08
CA ALA A 29 -43.74 4.18 31.45
C ALA A 29 -42.39 4.91 31.71
N ALA A 30 -41.89 4.90 32.95
CA ALA A 30 -40.57 5.45 33.26
C ALA A 30 -39.40 4.59 32.70
N GLY A 31 -39.66 3.32 32.42
CA GLY A 31 -38.75 2.42 31.71
C GLY A 31 -38.78 2.65 30.20
N GLU A 32 -39.94 2.88 29.60
CA GLU A 32 -40.15 3.17 28.18
C GLU A 32 -39.44 4.47 27.77
N VAL A 33 -39.60 5.56 28.52
CA VAL A 33 -38.87 6.82 28.25
C VAL A 33 -37.35 6.63 28.35
N LYS A 34 -36.86 5.86 29.33
CA LYS A 34 -35.43 5.54 29.46
C LYS A 34 -34.93 4.60 28.37
N LEU A 35 -35.77 3.69 27.88
CA LEU A 35 -35.46 2.77 26.80
C LEU A 35 -35.37 3.51 25.46
N ASP A 36 -36.24 4.49 25.22
CA ASP A 36 -36.23 5.34 24.03
C ASP A 36 -34.95 6.22 24.01
N GLU A 37 -34.59 6.84 25.14
CA GLU A 37 -33.33 7.59 25.27
C GLU A 37 -32.09 6.68 25.12
N GLU A 38 -32.15 5.45 25.64
CA GLU A 38 -31.07 4.46 25.49
C GLU A 38 -30.98 3.95 24.04
N GLU A 39 -32.10 3.78 23.35
CA GLU A 39 -32.18 3.37 21.95
C GLU A 39 -31.60 4.44 21.02
N GLU A 40 -31.94 5.71 21.24
CA GLU A 40 -31.34 6.86 20.54
C GLU A 40 -29.83 6.94 20.79
N ARG A 41 -29.37 6.72 22.04
CA ARG A 41 -27.93 6.65 22.35
C ARG A 41 -27.25 5.48 21.64
N ARG A 42 -27.89 4.31 21.54
CA ARG A 42 -27.37 3.16 20.77
C ARG A 42 -27.34 3.44 19.28
N LYS A 43 -28.36 4.11 18.73
CA LYS A 43 -28.43 4.52 17.32
C LYS A 43 -27.28 5.46 16.95
N ARG A 44 -27.05 6.51 17.75
CA ARG A 44 -25.90 7.42 17.58
C ARG A 44 -24.56 6.70 17.65
N ARG A 45 -24.41 5.70 18.53
CA ARG A 45 -23.18 4.87 18.59
C ARG A 45 -22.99 4.03 17.33
N ARG A 46 -24.07 3.41 16.83
CA ARG A 46 -24.04 2.63 15.57
C ARG A 46 -23.71 3.50 14.36
N GLU A 47 -24.30 4.70 14.28
CA GLU A 47 -23.99 5.65 13.22
C GLU A 47 -22.53 6.10 13.26
N LYS A 48 -22.01 6.44 14.45
CA LYS A 48 -20.57 6.75 14.63
C LYS A 48 -19.67 5.57 14.23
N ASN A 49 -20.02 4.35 14.63
CA ASN A 49 -19.26 3.15 14.26
C ASN A 49 -19.33 2.87 12.75
N LYS A 50 -20.48 3.09 12.12
CA LYS A 50 -20.67 2.97 10.66
C LYS A 50 -19.72 3.92 9.92
N VAL A 51 -19.65 5.18 10.34
CA VAL A 51 -18.73 6.17 9.76
C VAL A 51 -17.27 5.80 10.03
N ALA A 52 -16.93 5.36 11.24
CA ALA A 52 -15.57 4.96 11.58
C ALA A 52 -15.11 3.72 10.76
N ALA A 53 -15.98 2.74 10.58
CA ALA A 53 -15.71 1.56 9.76
C ALA A 53 -15.53 1.94 8.28
N ALA A 54 -16.37 2.82 7.74
CA ALA A 54 -16.22 3.34 6.39
C ALA A 54 -14.89 4.10 6.22
N ARG A 55 -14.54 4.99 7.15
CA ARG A 55 -13.26 5.71 7.15
C ARG A 55 -12.05 4.76 7.23
N CYS A 56 -12.13 3.72 8.04
CA CYS A 56 -11.05 2.72 8.13
C CYS A 56 -10.86 1.97 6.80
N ARG A 57 -11.96 1.55 6.17
CA ARG A 57 -11.93 0.91 4.84
C ARG A 57 -11.37 1.85 3.77
N ASN A 58 -11.85 3.10 3.74
CA ASN A 58 -11.37 4.10 2.77
C ASN A 58 -9.89 4.41 2.97
N LYS A 59 -9.44 4.64 4.20
CA LYS A 59 -8.02 4.89 4.48
C LYS A 59 -7.12 3.73 4.06
N LYS A 60 -7.59 2.48 4.23
CA LYS A 60 -6.87 1.31 3.74
C LYS A 60 -6.82 1.29 2.20
N LYS A 61 -7.94 1.58 1.54
CA LYS A 61 -8.06 1.64 0.08
C LYS A 61 -7.17 2.74 -0.52
N GLU A 62 -7.23 3.96 0.02
CA GLU A 62 -6.41 5.09 -0.40
C GLU A 62 -4.92 4.77 -0.24
N ARG A 63 -4.52 4.13 0.86
CA ARG A 63 -3.12 3.71 1.05
C ARG A 63 -2.68 2.71 0.00
N THR A 64 -3.50 1.71 -0.32
CA THR A 64 -3.16 0.74 -1.37
C THR A 64 -3.13 1.37 -2.76
N GLU A 65 -4.08 2.25 -3.07
CA GLU A 65 -4.13 2.98 -4.34
C GLU A 65 -2.96 3.95 -4.49
N PHE A 66 -2.51 4.57 -3.41
CA PHE A 66 -1.32 5.43 -3.42
C PHE A 66 -0.06 4.61 -3.73
N LEU A 67 0.14 3.49 -3.02
CA LEU A 67 1.30 2.63 -3.25
C LEU A 67 1.32 2.06 -4.66
N GLN A 68 0.15 1.66 -5.19
CA GLN A 68 0.04 1.16 -6.54
C GLN A 68 0.42 2.24 -7.58
N ARG A 69 -0.17 3.44 -7.47
CA ARG A 69 0.16 4.56 -8.37
C ARG A 69 1.63 4.95 -8.29
N GLU A 70 2.22 4.92 -7.10
CA GLU A 70 3.65 5.21 -6.94
C GLU A 70 4.53 4.12 -7.58
N SER A 71 4.16 2.84 -7.48
CA SER A 71 4.83 1.74 -8.19
C SER A 71 4.78 1.96 -9.69
N GLU A 72 3.58 2.20 -10.24
CA GLU A 72 3.38 2.44 -11.67
C GLU A 72 4.20 3.65 -12.16
N ARG A 73 4.22 4.74 -11.37
CA ARG A 73 5.02 5.94 -11.67
C ARG A 73 6.52 5.63 -11.71
N LEU A 74 7.02 4.89 -10.73
CA LEU A 74 8.44 4.51 -10.67
C LEU A 74 8.82 3.56 -11.80
N GLU A 75 7.95 2.63 -12.18
CA GLU A 75 8.15 1.73 -13.32
C GLU A 75 8.25 2.49 -14.64
N LEU A 76 7.36 3.46 -14.87
CA LEU A 76 7.42 4.33 -16.04
C LEU A 76 8.71 5.13 -16.11
N MET A 77 9.09 5.79 -15.00
CA MET A 77 10.36 6.53 -14.92
C MET A 77 11.57 5.62 -15.14
N ASN A 78 11.54 4.39 -14.62
CA ASN A 78 12.62 3.42 -14.82
C ASN A 78 12.75 3.02 -16.29
N ALA A 79 11.63 2.78 -16.97
CA ALA A 79 11.62 2.47 -18.40
C ALA A 79 12.14 3.64 -19.25
N GLU A 80 11.73 4.86 -18.93
CA GLU A 80 12.22 6.07 -19.60
C GLU A 80 13.73 6.24 -19.43
N LEU A 81 14.23 6.16 -18.19
CA LEU A 81 15.67 6.29 -17.91
C LEU A 81 16.48 5.18 -18.59
N LYS A 82 15.97 3.94 -18.63
CA LYS A 82 16.62 2.84 -19.36
C LYS A 82 16.71 3.11 -20.85
N THR A 83 15.66 3.69 -21.43
CA THR A 83 15.64 4.08 -22.85
C THR A 83 16.69 5.16 -23.13
N GLN A 84 16.72 6.21 -22.31
CA GLN A 84 17.73 7.28 -22.42
C GLN A 84 19.17 6.75 -22.29
N ILE A 85 19.41 5.81 -21.35
CA ILE A 85 20.72 5.16 -21.22
C ILE A 85 21.11 4.43 -22.50
N GLU A 86 20.17 3.72 -23.12
CA GLU A 86 20.44 2.96 -24.33
C GLU A 86 20.70 3.88 -25.54
N GLU A 87 19.92 4.94 -25.69
CA GLU A 87 20.14 5.98 -26.72
C GLU A 87 21.54 6.61 -26.59
N LEU A 88 21.92 7.02 -25.38
CA LEU A 88 23.25 7.61 -25.12
C LEU A 88 24.39 6.61 -25.36
N LYS A 89 24.18 5.32 -25.05
CA LYS A 89 25.15 4.26 -25.36
C LYS A 89 25.34 4.10 -26.86
N GLN A 90 24.26 4.13 -27.63
CA GLN A 90 24.31 4.04 -29.09
C GLN A 90 25.01 5.25 -29.70
N GLU A 91 24.69 6.46 -29.24
CA GLU A 91 25.37 7.68 -29.69
C GLU A 91 26.87 7.63 -29.40
N ARG A 92 27.25 7.22 -28.18
CA ARG A 92 28.66 7.01 -27.83
C ARG A 92 29.34 6.01 -28.77
N GLN A 93 28.70 4.88 -29.06
CA GLN A 93 29.26 3.86 -29.97
C GLN A 93 29.44 4.42 -31.39
N GLN A 94 28.48 5.18 -31.89
CA GLN A 94 28.57 5.83 -33.21
C GLN A 94 29.73 6.83 -33.26
N LEU A 95 29.87 7.68 -32.24
CA LEU A 95 30.98 8.63 -32.15
C LEU A 95 32.34 7.92 -32.09
N ILE A 96 32.45 6.84 -31.30
CA ILE A 96 33.67 6.02 -31.24
C ILE A 96 33.99 5.43 -32.63
N LEU A 97 33.00 4.91 -33.34
CA LEU A 97 33.19 4.36 -34.68
C LEU A 97 33.67 5.42 -35.67
N MET A 98 33.09 6.62 -35.63
CA MET A 98 33.53 7.76 -36.45
C MET A 98 34.98 8.14 -36.16
N LEU A 99 35.35 8.23 -34.87
CA LEU A 99 36.72 8.53 -34.45
C LEU A 99 37.71 7.44 -34.91
N ASN A 100 37.34 6.17 -34.76
CA ASN A 100 38.19 5.05 -35.19
C ASN A 100 38.42 5.03 -36.70
N ARG A 101 37.40 5.37 -37.50
CA ARG A 101 37.53 5.52 -38.96
C ARG A 101 38.44 6.69 -39.35
N HIS A 102 38.39 7.80 -38.62
CA HIS A 102 39.23 8.97 -38.89
C HIS A 102 40.70 8.75 -38.48
N ARG A 103 40.94 7.99 -37.40
CA ARG A 103 42.26 7.73 -36.81
C ARG A 103 43.39 7.37 -37.79
N PRO A 104 43.23 6.46 -38.79
CA PRO A 104 44.29 6.15 -39.75
C PRO A 104 44.66 7.31 -40.69
N THR A 105 43.75 8.27 -40.88
CA THR A 105 43.97 9.47 -41.73
C THR A 105 44.39 10.70 -40.92
N CYS A 106 44.37 10.62 -39.59
CA CYS A 106 44.66 11.75 -38.72
C CYS A 106 46.15 12.07 -38.68
N ILE A 107 46.49 13.33 -38.96
CA ILE A 107 47.87 13.86 -38.95
C ILE A 107 48.40 13.97 -37.51
N VAL A 108 47.51 14.21 -36.54
CA VAL A 108 47.81 14.28 -35.11
C VAL A 108 47.63 12.88 -34.53
N ARG A 109 48.64 12.01 -34.69
CA ARG A 109 48.62 10.64 -34.16
C ARG A 109 48.69 10.68 -32.63
N THR A 110 47.55 10.65 -31.96
CA THR A 110 47.46 10.40 -30.53
C THR A 110 47.09 8.93 -30.31
N ASP A 111 48.07 8.17 -29.85
CA ASP A 111 47.97 6.71 -29.70
C ASP A 111 47.16 6.31 -28.44
N SER A 112 46.69 7.29 -27.65
CA SER A 112 46.34 7.08 -26.24
C SER A 112 44.86 7.06 -25.87
N VAL A 113 43.94 6.75 -26.79
CA VAL A 113 42.58 6.35 -26.39
C VAL A 113 42.39 4.87 -26.73
N LYS A 114 42.88 3.99 -25.84
CA LYS A 114 42.29 2.67 -25.65
C LYS A 114 41.13 2.90 -24.68
N THR A 115 39.91 3.08 -25.18
CA THR A 115 38.73 3.08 -24.31
C THR A 115 38.60 1.66 -23.74
N PRO A 116 38.75 1.43 -22.44
CA PRO A 116 38.41 0.14 -21.86
C PRO A 116 36.91 -0.09 -22.09
N GLU A 117 36.57 -1.18 -22.75
CA GLU A 117 35.20 -1.54 -23.12
C GLU A 117 34.31 -1.95 -21.93
N SER A 118 34.71 -1.64 -20.70
CA SER A 118 34.03 -2.13 -19.49
C SER A 118 34.06 -1.10 -18.37
N GLU A 119 33.31 -0.02 -18.52
CA GLU A 119 32.65 0.56 -17.36
C GLU A 119 31.22 0.02 -17.36
N GLY A 120 31.08 -1.26 -17.01
CA GLY A 120 29.81 -1.78 -16.54
C GLY A 120 29.36 -0.89 -15.39
N ASN A 121 28.11 -0.41 -15.44
CA ASN A 121 27.55 0.39 -14.37
C ASN A 121 27.68 -0.41 -13.06
N PRO A 122 28.55 -0.02 -12.12
CA PRO A 122 28.92 -0.88 -10.98
C PRO A 122 27.70 -1.20 -10.11
N LEU A 123 26.66 -0.37 -10.19
CA LEU A 123 25.39 -0.55 -9.50
C LEU A 123 24.54 -1.68 -10.12
N LEU A 124 24.62 -1.89 -11.43
CA LEU A 124 23.88 -2.94 -12.13
C LEU A 124 24.50 -4.31 -11.85
N GLU A 125 25.83 -4.38 -11.82
CA GLU A 125 26.58 -5.60 -11.51
C GLU A 125 26.39 -6.06 -10.05
N GLN A 126 26.09 -5.12 -9.14
CA GLN A 126 25.75 -5.42 -7.74
C GLN A 126 24.33 -5.97 -7.56
N LEU A 127 23.41 -5.68 -8.50
CA LEU A 127 22.04 -6.17 -8.47
C LEU A 127 21.90 -7.57 -9.06
N GLU A 128 22.76 -7.94 -10.02
CA GLU A 128 22.80 -9.29 -10.62
C GLU A 128 23.41 -10.36 -9.70
N LYS A 129 24.19 -9.95 -8.68
CA LYS A 129 24.87 -10.86 -7.73
C LYS A 129 24.08 -11.15 -6.44
N LYS A 130 22.81 -10.75 -6.36
CA LYS A 130 21.94 -10.96 -5.20
C LYS A 130 20.78 -11.92 -5.49
#